data_AF-A0A3C1ZAG1-F1
#
_entry.id   AF-A0A3C1ZAG1-F1
#
_cell.length_a   1.000
_cell.length_b   1.000
_cell.length_c   1.000
_cell.angle_alpha   90.00
_cell.angle_beta   90.00
_cell.angle_gamma   90.00
#
_symmetry.space_group_name_H-M   'P 1'
#
loop_
_entity.id
_entity.type
_entity.pdbx_description
1 polymer ?
#
loop_
_entity_poly.entity_id
_entity_poly.type
_entity_poly.pdbx_seq_one_letter_code
_entity_poly.pdbx_strand_id
1 'polypeptide(L)'
;MLPSLLLATSLSAGADSFQCIDLGLPSGTLWATCNVGAARPSDAGLFFAWGETTGHEADPSDGYLFNWENYLWAEVIGEDTYFTKYCTDSSRGLDGFSDGKTELDPEDDAAYVNWGSQWRMPSKEQQDELKSECTWTWTTMDDVNGYEVTGPNGNSIFLPETGWRIDDMLLEGGAFWSRSTDPESDGGAFYIGFDSWGEYIYGGRLDGQCVRPVVNTEQTEVYAIDLPSEFEHGMVYCDKQNAAEGETVTLTVVADEGYELETLTVTTIDDAAHGSAVALLPRRANVDFTPAGEGIYTFEMPAAPVTVIASFKVAAATGVADVCVGKAGSGIRYNVMGQRVDGSYRGIVIEDGRKFVSEGNQ
;
A
#
# COMPACT_ATOMS: atom_id res chain seq x y z
N MET A 1 -3.19 -4.32 39.50
CA MET A 1 -3.08 -4.72 38.09
C MET A 1 -4.44 -4.51 37.48
N LEU A 2 -4.58 -3.50 36.62
CA LEU A 2 -5.83 -3.22 35.90
C LEU A 2 -5.85 -4.11 34.64
N PRO A 3 -7.00 -4.68 34.25
CA PRO A 3 -7.10 -5.39 33.00
C PRO A 3 -7.04 -4.39 31.84
N SER A 4 -6.18 -4.67 30.87
CA SER A 4 -6.06 -3.91 29.63
C SER A 4 -7.35 -4.06 28.83
N LEU A 5 -8.01 -2.94 28.56
CA LEU A 5 -9.25 -2.88 27.80
C LEU A 5 -8.87 -2.89 26.30
N LEU A 6 -9.13 -3.99 25.60
CA LEU A 6 -9.03 -4.05 24.14
C LEU A 6 -10.01 -3.03 23.54
N LEU A 7 -9.50 -2.05 22.82
CA LEU A 7 -10.30 -1.11 22.06
C LEU A 7 -10.56 -1.72 20.69
N ALA A 8 -11.68 -2.43 20.53
CA ALA A 8 -12.19 -2.77 19.20
C ALA A 8 -12.67 -1.49 18.52
N THR A 9 -12.01 -1.07 17.44
CA THR A 9 -12.48 0.00 16.57
C THR A 9 -13.73 -0.46 15.83
N SER A 10 -14.90 -0.26 16.45
CA SER A 10 -16.18 -0.49 15.80
C SER A 10 -16.51 0.65 14.84
N LEU A 11 -16.55 0.37 13.53
CA LEU A 11 -17.37 1.16 12.61
C LEU A 11 -18.85 0.84 12.92
N SER A 12 -19.63 1.86 13.32
CA SER A 12 -21.08 1.74 13.56
C SER A 12 -21.86 1.90 12.23
N ALA A 13 -23.04 1.34 11.96
CA ALA A 13 -23.94 0.43 12.67
C ALA A 13 -24.97 -0.11 11.65
N GLY A 14 -25.33 -1.37 11.79
CA GLY A 14 -26.43 -2.07 11.13
C GLY A 14 -26.37 -3.52 11.63
N ALA A 15 -27.51 -4.15 11.93
CA ALA A 15 -27.53 -5.51 12.47
C ALA A 15 -26.87 -6.48 11.47
N ASP A 16 -25.66 -6.91 11.84
CA ASP A 16 -24.71 -7.87 11.23
C ASP A 16 -23.32 -7.22 11.28
N SER A 17 -22.82 -6.94 12.49
CA SER A 17 -21.45 -6.45 12.65
C SER A 17 -20.50 -7.62 12.42
N PHE A 18 -20.21 -7.94 11.16
CA PHE A 18 -19.11 -8.83 10.79
C PHE A 18 -17.82 -8.25 11.37
N GLN A 19 -17.33 -8.84 12.46
CA GLN A 19 -16.13 -8.35 13.14
C GLN A 19 -14.91 -8.81 12.35
N CYS A 20 -14.04 -7.87 11.99
CA CYS A 20 -12.69 -8.16 11.53
C CYS A 20 -11.69 -7.93 12.67
N ILE A 21 -10.59 -8.69 12.65
CA ILE A 21 -9.51 -8.63 13.63
C ILE A 21 -8.22 -8.25 12.91
N ASP A 22 -7.52 -7.27 13.46
CA ASP A 22 -6.13 -6.99 13.12
C ASP A 22 -5.24 -8.02 13.82
N LEU A 23 -4.59 -8.89 13.04
CA LEU A 23 -3.64 -9.87 13.54
C LEU A 23 -2.21 -9.30 13.66
N GLY A 24 -1.99 -8.04 13.26
CA GLY A 24 -0.68 -7.40 13.27
C GLY A 24 0.20 -7.90 12.11
N LEU A 25 -0.43 -8.30 11.01
CA LEU A 25 0.27 -8.74 9.81
C LEU A 25 0.93 -7.55 9.10
N PRO A 26 2.14 -7.72 8.52
CA PRO A 26 2.83 -6.66 7.77
C PRO A 26 1.98 -5.99 6.69
N SER A 27 1.10 -6.73 6.01
CA SER A 27 0.21 -6.21 4.97
C SER A 27 -0.87 -5.24 5.48
N GLY A 28 -1.16 -5.24 6.79
CA GLY A 28 -2.31 -4.55 7.38
C GLY A 28 -3.66 -5.24 7.11
N THR A 29 -3.65 -6.45 6.54
CA THR A 29 -4.88 -7.21 6.25
C THR A 29 -5.65 -7.51 7.55
N LEU A 30 -6.93 -7.15 7.57
CA LEU A 30 -7.85 -7.52 8.64
C LEU A 30 -8.61 -8.79 8.26
N TRP A 31 -8.66 -9.75 9.17
CA TRP A 31 -9.30 -11.04 8.94
C TRP A 31 -10.67 -11.12 9.60
N ALA A 32 -11.67 -11.68 8.91
CA ALA A 32 -12.98 -11.92 9.48
C ALA A 32 -12.94 -12.91 10.65
N THR A 33 -13.77 -12.66 11.66
CA THR A 33 -13.97 -13.58 12.79
C THR A 33 -14.82 -14.80 12.44
N CYS A 34 -15.60 -14.76 11.35
CA CYS A 34 -16.49 -15.84 10.91
C CYS A 34 -16.30 -16.13 9.41
N ASN A 35 -16.69 -17.33 8.98
CA ASN A 35 -16.83 -17.66 7.56
C ASN A 35 -18.08 -16.99 6.96
N VAL A 36 -18.14 -16.86 5.64
CA VAL A 36 -19.38 -16.45 4.95
C VAL A 36 -20.50 -17.44 5.30
N GLY A 37 -21.63 -16.91 5.78
CA GLY A 37 -22.79 -17.70 6.21
C GLY A 37 -22.70 -18.29 7.63
N ALA A 38 -21.57 -18.12 8.34
CA ALA A 38 -21.42 -18.58 9.71
C ALA A 38 -21.92 -17.52 10.72
N ALA A 39 -22.65 -17.96 11.76
CA ALA A 39 -23.08 -17.10 12.85
C ALA A 39 -22.01 -16.96 13.95
N ARG A 40 -21.10 -17.94 14.07
CA ARG A 40 -20.03 -17.99 15.07
C ARG A 40 -18.68 -18.36 14.43
N PRO A 41 -17.55 -17.99 15.06
CA PRO A 41 -16.23 -18.34 14.55
C PRO A 41 -16.01 -19.85 14.31
N SER A 42 -16.63 -20.68 15.15
CA SER A 42 -16.57 -22.15 15.10
C SER A 42 -17.49 -22.78 14.06
N ASP A 43 -18.50 -22.06 13.56
CA ASP A 43 -19.46 -22.61 12.61
C ASP A 43 -18.82 -22.68 11.21
N ALA A 44 -19.14 -23.73 10.45
CA ALA A 44 -18.64 -23.87 9.08
C ALA A 44 -19.09 -22.71 8.18
N GLY A 45 -20.37 -22.34 8.27
CA GLY A 45 -20.99 -21.44 7.30
C GLY A 45 -21.28 -22.17 5.99
N LEU A 46 -21.20 -21.43 4.89
CA LEU A 46 -21.51 -21.95 3.56
C LEU A 46 -20.27 -22.42 2.82
N PHE A 47 -20.48 -23.37 1.92
CA PHE A 47 -19.51 -23.96 1.01
C PHE A 47 -19.76 -23.42 -0.40
N PHE A 48 -18.69 -23.03 -1.07
CA PHE A 48 -18.74 -22.43 -2.40
C PHE A 48 -17.79 -23.20 -3.31
N ALA A 49 -18.20 -23.43 -4.56
CA ALA A 49 -17.23 -23.72 -5.61
C ALA A 49 -16.50 -22.41 -5.96
N TRP A 50 -15.27 -22.52 -6.44
CA TRP A 50 -14.42 -21.35 -6.65
C TRP A 50 -14.99 -20.42 -7.72
N GLY A 51 -15.19 -19.15 -7.40
CA GLY A 51 -15.83 -18.18 -8.30
C GLY A 51 -17.35 -18.27 -8.36
N GLU A 52 -17.99 -19.13 -7.55
CA GLU A 52 -19.43 -19.12 -7.34
C GLU A 52 -19.78 -18.31 -6.09
N THR A 53 -20.93 -17.63 -6.12
CA THR A 53 -21.35 -16.71 -5.05
C THR A 53 -22.61 -17.17 -4.31
N THR A 54 -23.26 -18.22 -4.81
CA THR A 54 -24.31 -18.95 -4.10
C THR A 54 -23.65 -20.03 -3.27
N GLY A 55 -23.82 -19.97 -1.96
CA GLY A 55 -23.25 -20.94 -1.03
C GLY A 55 -24.22 -22.06 -0.68
N HIS A 56 -23.68 -23.22 -0.35
CA HIS A 56 -24.42 -24.42 0.01
C HIS A 56 -24.08 -24.86 1.43
N GLU A 57 -25.02 -25.46 2.14
CA GLU A 57 -24.79 -25.96 3.49
C GLU A 57 -23.91 -27.23 3.48
N ALA A 58 -23.36 -27.57 4.64
CA ALA A 58 -22.62 -28.82 4.84
C ALA A 58 -23.51 -30.06 4.59
N ASP A 59 -24.78 -29.98 5.00
CA ASP A 59 -25.79 -30.99 4.70
C ASP A 59 -26.26 -30.81 3.25
N PRO A 60 -26.04 -31.80 2.35
CA PRO A 60 -26.40 -31.73 0.93
C PRO A 60 -27.93 -31.81 0.68
N SER A 61 -28.75 -31.36 1.62
CA SER A 61 -30.21 -31.38 1.58
C SER A 61 -30.81 -30.54 0.44
N ASP A 62 -30.04 -29.57 -0.09
CA ASP A 62 -30.39 -28.80 -1.29
C ASP A 62 -30.18 -29.58 -2.60
N GLY A 63 -29.52 -30.73 -2.55
CA GLY A 63 -29.24 -31.59 -3.69
C GLY A 63 -28.14 -31.07 -4.61
N TYR A 64 -27.40 -30.02 -4.23
CA TYR A 64 -26.27 -29.54 -5.03
C TYR A 64 -25.08 -30.48 -4.89
N LEU A 65 -24.51 -30.89 -6.03
CA LEU A 65 -23.33 -31.75 -6.09
C LEU A 65 -22.13 -30.93 -6.55
N PHE A 66 -21.06 -30.91 -5.75
CA PHE A 66 -19.80 -30.25 -6.08
C PHE A 66 -19.00 -31.10 -7.07
N ASN A 67 -19.32 -30.96 -8.36
CA ASN A 67 -18.68 -31.67 -9.47
C ASN A 67 -18.62 -30.85 -10.76
N TRP A 68 -17.86 -31.35 -11.75
CA TRP A 68 -17.61 -30.63 -12.99
C TRP A 68 -18.86 -30.41 -13.84
N GLU A 69 -19.89 -31.25 -13.70
CA GLU A 69 -21.15 -31.06 -14.43
C GLU A 69 -21.97 -29.87 -13.89
N ASN A 70 -21.80 -29.53 -12.61
CA ASN A 70 -22.51 -28.43 -11.96
C ASN A 70 -21.68 -27.15 -11.82
N TYR A 71 -20.36 -27.23 -11.96
CA TYR A 71 -19.46 -26.08 -11.78
C TYR A 71 -19.72 -24.99 -12.82
N LEU A 72 -20.05 -23.79 -12.36
CA LEU A 72 -20.54 -22.68 -13.19
C LEU A 72 -19.58 -22.27 -14.32
N TRP A 73 -18.27 -22.34 -14.05
CA TRP A 73 -17.24 -21.84 -14.96
C TRP A 73 -16.57 -22.93 -15.80
N ALA A 74 -17.23 -24.08 -15.99
CA ALA A 74 -16.78 -25.10 -16.92
C ALA A 74 -17.92 -25.76 -17.71
N GLU A 75 -17.55 -26.39 -18.81
CA GLU A 75 -18.42 -27.28 -19.59
C GLU A 75 -17.71 -28.64 -19.75
N VAL A 76 -18.44 -29.73 -19.52
CA VAL A 76 -17.96 -31.09 -19.72
C VAL A 76 -18.36 -31.56 -21.12
N ILE A 77 -17.37 -31.91 -21.94
CA ILE A 77 -17.58 -32.44 -23.29
C ILE A 77 -16.88 -33.79 -23.40
N GLY A 78 -17.67 -34.86 -23.37
CA GLY A 78 -17.13 -36.22 -23.35
C GLY A 78 -16.47 -36.53 -22.00
N GLU A 79 -15.18 -36.85 -22.02
CA GLU A 79 -14.39 -37.12 -20.81
C GLU A 79 -13.55 -35.90 -20.37
N ASP A 80 -13.58 -34.82 -21.16
CA ASP A 80 -12.81 -33.60 -20.94
C ASP A 80 -13.66 -32.48 -20.34
N THR A 81 -13.02 -31.60 -19.58
CA THR A 81 -13.62 -30.40 -18.99
C THR A 81 -12.93 -29.16 -19.55
N TYR A 82 -13.72 -28.16 -19.91
CA TYR A 82 -13.26 -26.92 -20.54
C TYR A 82 -13.76 -25.68 -19.77
N PHE A 83 -12.87 -24.77 -19.42
CA PHE A 83 -13.22 -23.55 -18.68
C PHE A 83 -13.87 -22.50 -19.57
N THR A 84 -14.86 -21.82 -19.01
CA THR A 84 -15.59 -20.71 -19.65
C THR A 84 -15.26 -19.35 -19.03
N LYS A 85 -14.55 -19.33 -17.88
CA LYS A 85 -14.01 -18.13 -17.21
C LYS A 85 -12.75 -18.49 -16.41
N TYR A 86 -11.89 -17.49 -16.14
CA TYR A 86 -10.65 -17.63 -15.36
C TYR A 86 -9.69 -18.67 -15.92
N CYS A 87 -9.45 -18.59 -17.23
CA CYS A 87 -8.66 -19.55 -17.97
C CYS A 87 -7.40 -18.88 -18.54
N THR A 88 -6.23 -19.36 -18.14
CA THR A 88 -4.93 -18.87 -18.60
C THR A 88 -4.33 -19.72 -19.73
N ASP A 89 -4.89 -20.91 -19.99
CA ASP A 89 -4.45 -21.83 -21.02
C ASP A 89 -5.59 -22.10 -22.01
N SER A 90 -5.48 -21.57 -23.23
CA SER A 90 -6.51 -21.74 -24.26
C SER A 90 -6.77 -23.21 -24.65
N SER A 91 -5.86 -24.14 -24.37
CA SER A 91 -6.12 -25.57 -24.59
C SER A 91 -7.11 -26.17 -23.58
N ARG A 92 -7.29 -25.50 -22.44
CA ARG A 92 -8.22 -25.85 -21.36
C ARG A 92 -9.50 -25.01 -21.40
N GLY A 93 -9.57 -24.00 -22.26
CA GLY A 93 -10.77 -23.18 -22.43
C GLY A 93 -11.71 -23.72 -23.49
N LEU A 94 -13.00 -23.51 -23.28
CA LEU A 94 -14.03 -23.87 -24.25
C LEU A 94 -13.80 -23.12 -25.57
N ASP A 95 -13.77 -23.84 -26.69
CA ASP A 95 -13.49 -23.28 -28.03
C ASP A 95 -12.20 -22.44 -28.12
N GLY A 96 -11.18 -22.75 -27.31
CA GLY A 96 -9.92 -22.01 -27.29
C GLY A 96 -9.95 -20.75 -26.41
N PHE A 97 -10.93 -20.61 -25.52
CA PHE A 97 -11.09 -19.46 -24.63
C PHE A 97 -9.90 -19.28 -23.68
N SER A 98 -9.47 -18.04 -23.48
CA SER A 98 -8.58 -17.65 -22.39
C SER A 98 -8.75 -16.16 -22.10
N ASP A 99 -8.96 -15.81 -20.83
CA ASP A 99 -9.03 -14.42 -20.36
C ASP A 99 -7.77 -13.99 -19.59
N GLY A 100 -6.86 -14.93 -19.30
CA GLY A 100 -5.61 -14.67 -18.61
C GLY A 100 -5.80 -14.23 -17.15
N LYS A 101 -7.02 -14.34 -16.59
CA LYS A 101 -7.32 -13.87 -15.25
C LYS A 101 -6.79 -14.86 -14.22
N THR A 102 -6.03 -14.33 -13.27
CA THR A 102 -5.45 -15.12 -12.16
C THR A 102 -6.10 -14.84 -10.81
N GLU A 103 -7.09 -13.95 -10.78
CA GLU A 103 -7.86 -13.59 -9.59
C GLU A 103 -9.33 -13.39 -9.95
N LEU A 104 -10.21 -13.57 -8.97
CA LEU A 104 -11.65 -13.34 -9.16
C LEU A 104 -11.99 -11.87 -9.38
N ASP A 105 -12.92 -11.64 -10.28
CA ASP A 105 -13.66 -10.38 -10.38
C ASP A 105 -14.58 -10.23 -9.15
N PRO A 106 -14.89 -9.00 -8.70
CA PRO A 106 -15.74 -8.78 -7.54
C PRO A 106 -17.11 -9.45 -7.62
N GLU A 107 -17.73 -9.54 -8.80
CA GLU A 107 -19.03 -10.20 -9.01
C GLU A 107 -19.02 -11.72 -8.78
N ASP A 108 -17.84 -12.35 -8.78
CA ASP A 108 -17.66 -13.79 -8.58
C ASP A 108 -16.97 -14.10 -7.24
N ASP A 109 -16.62 -13.08 -6.45
CA ASP A 109 -16.06 -13.24 -5.12
C ASP A 109 -17.21 -13.44 -4.10
N ALA A 110 -17.29 -14.63 -3.52
CA ALA A 110 -18.33 -14.99 -2.56
C ALA A 110 -18.39 -14.04 -1.35
N ALA A 111 -17.24 -13.57 -0.85
CA ALA A 111 -17.22 -12.63 0.27
C ALA A 111 -17.72 -11.25 -0.16
N TYR A 112 -17.30 -10.77 -1.34
CA TYR A 112 -17.76 -9.51 -1.90
C TYR A 112 -19.28 -9.49 -2.07
N VAL A 113 -19.83 -10.52 -2.70
CA VAL A 113 -21.27 -10.58 -3.03
C VAL A 113 -22.12 -10.78 -1.79
N ASN A 114 -21.69 -11.61 -0.84
CA ASN A 114 -22.50 -11.89 0.34
C ASN A 114 -22.37 -10.83 1.44
N TRP A 115 -21.20 -10.20 1.62
CA TRP A 115 -20.94 -9.26 2.73
C TRP A 115 -20.73 -7.80 2.29
N GLY A 116 -20.63 -7.55 0.98
CA GLY A 116 -20.55 -6.22 0.39
C GLY A 116 -19.13 -5.79 0.02
N SER A 117 -19.04 -4.62 -0.60
CA SER A 117 -17.89 -4.24 -1.45
C SER A 117 -16.55 -4.02 -0.76
N GLN A 118 -16.53 -3.99 0.58
CA GLN A 118 -15.31 -3.90 1.38
C GLN A 118 -14.65 -5.26 1.63
N TRP A 119 -15.39 -6.36 1.46
CA TRP A 119 -14.91 -7.71 1.75
C TRP A 119 -14.39 -8.39 0.49
N ARG A 120 -13.41 -9.27 0.64
CA ARG A 120 -12.90 -10.17 -0.40
C ARG A 120 -12.59 -11.54 0.19
N MET A 121 -12.53 -12.57 -0.65
CA MET A 121 -11.75 -13.75 -0.30
C MET A 121 -10.27 -13.37 -0.25
N PRO A 122 -9.46 -13.95 0.65
CA PRO A 122 -8.04 -13.64 0.73
C PRO A 122 -7.33 -14.00 -0.57
N SER A 123 -6.30 -13.26 -0.98
CA SER A 123 -5.40 -13.68 -2.05
C SER A 123 -4.44 -14.78 -1.57
N LYS A 124 -3.73 -15.41 -2.50
CA LYS A 124 -2.68 -16.38 -2.17
C LYS A 124 -1.62 -15.75 -1.26
N GLU A 125 -1.19 -14.53 -1.53
CA GLU A 125 -0.17 -13.81 -0.76
C GLU A 125 -0.64 -13.53 0.67
N GLN A 126 -1.93 -13.18 0.85
CA GLN A 126 -2.51 -12.98 2.18
C GLN A 126 -2.59 -14.30 2.95
N GLN A 127 -2.92 -15.40 2.28
CA GLN A 127 -2.88 -16.72 2.88
C GLN A 127 -1.45 -17.16 3.25
N ASP A 128 -0.48 -16.92 2.37
CA ASP A 128 0.94 -17.20 2.64
C ASP A 128 1.45 -16.40 3.85
N GLU A 129 1.09 -15.12 3.94
CA GLU A 129 1.45 -14.25 5.07
C GLU A 129 0.79 -14.74 6.38
N LEU A 130 -0.50 -15.12 6.34
CA LEU A 130 -1.17 -15.70 7.50
C LEU A 130 -0.46 -16.98 7.98
N LYS A 131 0.06 -17.80 7.05
CA LYS A 131 0.81 -19.01 7.38
C LYS A 131 2.21 -18.70 7.93
N SER A 132 2.91 -17.72 7.36
CA SER A 132 4.31 -17.44 7.72
C SER A 132 4.45 -16.59 8.98
N GLU A 133 3.54 -15.65 9.21
CA GLU A 133 3.66 -14.64 10.26
C GLU A 133 2.87 -14.99 11.54
N CYS A 134 1.87 -15.87 11.45
CA CYS A 134 1.08 -16.27 12.62
C CYS A 134 1.56 -17.59 13.23
N THR A 135 1.24 -17.77 14.52
CA THR A 135 1.36 -19.05 15.22
C THR A 135 0.04 -19.82 15.14
N TRP A 136 0.10 -21.04 14.62
CA TRP A 136 -1.05 -21.94 14.47
C TRP A 136 -1.05 -23.00 15.57
N THR A 137 -2.06 -22.97 16.45
CA THR A 137 -2.20 -23.93 17.56
C THR A 137 -3.49 -24.72 17.41
N TRP A 138 -3.37 -26.05 17.26
CA TRP A 138 -4.53 -26.94 17.20
C TRP A 138 -5.27 -26.92 18.54
N THR A 139 -6.58 -26.72 18.50
CA THR A 139 -7.43 -26.57 19.67
C THR A 139 -8.87 -26.96 19.36
N THR A 140 -9.75 -26.79 20.34
CA THR A 140 -11.19 -26.99 20.20
C THR A 140 -11.91 -25.74 20.70
N MET A 141 -12.79 -25.18 19.87
CA MET A 141 -13.68 -24.06 20.21
C MET A 141 -15.12 -24.53 20.01
N ASP A 142 -15.95 -24.40 21.04
CA ASP A 142 -17.37 -24.76 20.97
C ASP A 142 -17.61 -26.20 20.49
N ASP A 143 -16.79 -27.14 20.97
CA ASP A 143 -16.77 -28.56 20.59
C ASP A 143 -16.41 -28.83 19.11
N VAL A 144 -15.94 -27.81 18.38
CA VAL A 144 -15.41 -27.91 17.01
C VAL A 144 -13.88 -27.83 17.05
N ASN A 145 -13.21 -28.78 16.43
CA ASN A 145 -11.75 -28.76 16.29
C ASN A 145 -11.32 -27.73 15.25
N GLY A 146 -10.08 -27.27 15.34
CA GLY A 146 -9.49 -26.34 14.38
C GLY A 146 -8.23 -25.69 14.90
N TYR A 147 -7.79 -24.64 14.22
CA TYR A 147 -6.62 -23.87 14.61
C TYR A 147 -7.02 -22.52 15.22
N GLU A 148 -6.47 -22.23 16.40
CA GLU A 148 -6.31 -20.85 16.85
C GLU A 148 -5.08 -20.27 16.17
N VAL A 149 -5.31 -19.26 15.31
CA VAL A 149 -4.27 -18.57 14.54
C VAL A 149 -3.99 -17.24 15.21
N THR A 150 -2.85 -17.14 15.87
CA THR A 150 -2.45 -15.95 16.66
C THR A 150 -1.39 -15.16 15.90
N GLY A 151 -1.68 -13.90 15.61
CA GLY A 151 -0.76 -13.03 14.88
C GLY A 151 0.30 -12.36 15.77
N PRO A 152 1.27 -11.64 15.18
CA PRO A 152 2.38 -11.02 15.90
C PRO A 152 1.98 -10.05 17.01
N ASN A 153 0.79 -9.41 16.90
CA ASN A 153 0.29 -8.50 17.91
C ASN A 153 -0.42 -9.19 19.09
N GLY A 154 -0.55 -10.53 19.06
CA GLY A 154 -1.20 -11.34 20.09
C GLY A 154 -2.72 -11.48 19.94
N ASN A 155 -3.34 -10.86 18.94
CA ASN A 155 -4.73 -11.14 18.61
C ASN A 155 -4.84 -12.47 17.86
N SER A 156 -6.01 -13.12 17.95
CA SER A 156 -6.25 -14.42 17.31
C SER A 156 -7.58 -14.50 16.60
N ILE A 157 -7.63 -15.36 15.58
CA ILE A 157 -8.86 -15.88 14.97
C ILE A 157 -8.91 -17.40 15.13
N PHE A 158 -10.10 -17.98 15.04
CA PHE A 158 -10.27 -19.44 14.98
C PHE A 158 -10.67 -19.86 13.56
N LEU A 159 -9.92 -20.81 13.00
CA LEU A 159 -10.25 -21.48 11.75
C LEU A 159 -10.75 -22.89 12.06
N PRO A 160 -12.07 -23.16 11.96
CA PRO A 160 -12.64 -24.46 12.26
C PRO A 160 -12.26 -25.51 11.21
N GLU A 161 -12.22 -26.76 11.64
CA GLU A 161 -12.23 -27.94 10.77
C GLU A 161 -13.63 -28.10 10.15
N THR A 162 -13.92 -27.32 9.11
CA THR A 162 -15.25 -27.22 8.48
C THR A 162 -15.65 -28.44 7.65
N GLY A 163 -14.67 -29.21 7.24
CA GLY A 163 -14.69 -30.11 6.10
C GLY A 163 -14.56 -29.38 4.76
N TRP A 164 -14.63 -30.15 3.69
CA TRP A 164 -14.89 -29.69 2.32
C TRP A 164 -15.78 -30.68 1.59
N ARG A 165 -16.47 -30.22 0.56
CA ARG A 165 -17.47 -31.00 -0.16
C ARG A 165 -16.99 -31.44 -1.55
N ILE A 166 -17.25 -32.70 -1.87
CA ILE A 166 -17.06 -33.31 -3.20
C ILE A 166 -18.33 -34.10 -3.49
N ASP A 167 -18.96 -33.86 -4.65
CA ASP A 167 -20.31 -34.36 -4.92
C ASP A 167 -21.27 -34.03 -3.76
N ASP A 168 -21.87 -35.05 -3.14
CA ASP A 168 -22.73 -34.95 -1.96
C ASP A 168 -21.99 -35.27 -0.64
N MET A 169 -20.69 -35.57 -0.69
CA MET A 169 -19.90 -35.96 0.47
C MET A 169 -19.32 -34.75 1.18
N LEU A 170 -19.20 -34.84 2.51
CA LEU A 170 -18.40 -33.94 3.36
C LEU A 170 -17.18 -34.71 3.86
N LEU A 171 -15.99 -34.25 3.50
CA LEU A 171 -14.72 -34.83 3.94
C LEU A 171 -14.18 -34.09 5.17
N GLU A 172 -13.32 -34.75 5.95
CA GLU A 172 -12.72 -34.21 7.19
C GLU A 172 -11.52 -33.30 6.91
N GLY A 173 -11.36 -32.24 7.70
CA GLY A 173 -10.30 -31.23 7.61
C GLY A 173 -10.86 -29.80 7.52
N GLY A 174 -10.04 -28.78 7.35
CA GLY A 174 -10.45 -27.38 7.18
C GLY A 174 -9.96 -26.83 5.85
N ALA A 175 -10.87 -26.30 5.03
CA ALA A 175 -10.55 -25.82 3.68
C ALA A 175 -11.12 -24.42 3.43
N PHE A 176 -10.25 -23.48 3.06
CA PHE A 176 -10.62 -22.06 2.87
C PHE A 176 -10.09 -21.48 1.57
N TRP A 177 -10.99 -21.10 0.67
CA TRP A 177 -10.63 -20.59 -0.65
C TRP A 177 -9.80 -19.30 -0.60
N SER A 178 -8.83 -19.21 -1.51
CA SER A 178 -8.25 -17.95 -1.97
C SER A 178 -9.02 -17.44 -3.20
N ARG A 179 -9.00 -16.13 -3.45
CA ARG A 179 -9.45 -15.57 -4.75
C ARG A 179 -8.46 -15.79 -5.88
N SER A 180 -7.28 -16.35 -5.63
CA SER A 180 -6.22 -16.53 -6.62
C SER A 180 -6.29 -17.92 -7.27
N THR A 181 -6.22 -17.97 -8.60
CA THR A 181 -6.12 -19.22 -9.36
C THR A 181 -4.77 -19.89 -9.11
N ASP A 182 -4.73 -21.22 -9.16
CA ASP A 182 -3.49 -21.97 -9.22
C ASP A 182 -3.21 -22.35 -10.70
N PRO A 183 -2.28 -21.66 -11.39
CA PRO A 183 -1.99 -21.94 -12.78
C PRO A 183 -1.16 -23.22 -12.96
N GLU A 184 -0.58 -23.77 -11.89
CA GLU A 184 0.20 -25.01 -11.95
C GLU A 184 -0.67 -26.26 -11.77
N SER A 185 -1.86 -26.08 -11.17
CA SER A 185 -2.86 -27.13 -11.00
C SER A 185 -3.89 -27.11 -12.11
N ASP A 186 -4.16 -28.27 -12.68
CA ASP A 186 -5.15 -28.42 -13.74
C ASP A 186 -6.58 -28.19 -13.21
N GLY A 187 -7.06 -26.95 -13.33
CA GLY A 187 -8.36 -26.55 -12.79
C GLY A 187 -8.37 -26.27 -11.30
N GLY A 188 -7.21 -25.95 -10.72
CA GLY A 188 -7.07 -25.61 -9.30
C GLY A 188 -7.16 -24.12 -8.99
N ALA A 189 -7.46 -23.81 -7.74
CA ALA A 189 -7.29 -22.50 -7.13
C ALA A 189 -6.54 -22.65 -5.81
N PHE A 190 -5.87 -21.59 -5.36
CA PHE A 190 -5.19 -21.63 -4.08
C PHE A 190 -6.20 -21.68 -2.93
N TYR A 191 -5.82 -22.32 -1.84
CA TYR A 191 -6.61 -22.39 -0.62
C TYR A 191 -5.72 -22.76 0.58
N ILE A 192 -6.24 -22.58 1.78
CA ILE A 192 -5.66 -23.13 3.00
C ILE A 192 -6.38 -24.44 3.32
N GLY A 193 -5.65 -25.56 3.27
CA GLY A 193 -6.10 -26.88 3.70
C GLY A 193 -5.34 -27.36 4.93
N PHE A 194 -6.03 -27.82 5.96
CA PHE A 194 -5.39 -28.41 7.14
C PHE A 194 -6.21 -29.53 7.79
N ASP A 195 -5.53 -30.47 8.44
CA ASP A 195 -6.14 -31.43 9.37
C ASP A 195 -5.30 -31.49 10.65
N SER A 196 -5.60 -32.45 11.55
CA SER A 196 -4.84 -32.63 12.79
C SER A 196 -3.36 -33.04 12.60
N TRP A 197 -2.96 -33.43 11.38
CA TRP A 197 -1.61 -33.88 11.03
C TRP A 197 -0.80 -32.84 10.26
N GLY A 198 -1.44 -31.76 9.77
CA GLY A 198 -0.79 -30.63 9.13
C GLY A 198 -1.53 -30.13 7.90
N GLU A 199 -0.81 -29.44 7.01
CA GLU A 199 -1.39 -28.88 5.78
C GLU A 199 -1.50 -29.94 4.66
N TYR A 200 -2.53 -29.80 3.81
CA TYR A 200 -2.68 -30.57 2.57
C TYR A 200 -2.94 -29.67 1.37
N ILE A 201 -2.60 -30.16 0.17
CA ILE A 201 -2.83 -29.46 -1.11
C ILE A 201 -3.40 -30.46 -2.13
N TYR A 202 -4.72 -30.60 -2.17
CA TYR A 202 -5.50 -31.11 -3.30
C TYR A 202 -6.92 -30.52 -3.29
N GLY A 203 -7.29 -29.77 -4.31
CA GLY A 203 -8.67 -29.33 -4.50
C GLY A 203 -8.90 -28.73 -5.89
N GLY A 204 -9.93 -29.20 -6.58
CA GLY A 204 -10.37 -28.62 -7.85
C GLY A 204 -11.26 -27.41 -7.58
N ARG A 205 -11.36 -26.47 -8.53
CA ARG A 205 -12.26 -25.32 -8.42
C ARG A 205 -13.73 -25.70 -8.23
N LEU A 206 -14.11 -26.93 -8.58
CA LEU A 206 -15.44 -27.51 -8.31
C LEU A 206 -15.72 -27.82 -6.84
N ASP A 207 -14.71 -27.87 -5.96
CA ASP A 207 -14.89 -28.39 -4.61
C ASP A 207 -15.62 -27.36 -3.76
N GLY A 208 -16.53 -27.81 -2.90
CA GLY A 208 -17.18 -26.93 -1.96
C GLY A 208 -16.24 -26.65 -0.81
N GLN A 209 -15.78 -25.42 -0.67
CA GLN A 209 -14.96 -25.00 0.48
C GLN A 209 -15.53 -23.73 1.10
N CYS A 210 -15.19 -23.52 2.37
CA CYS A 210 -15.61 -22.33 3.08
C CYS A 210 -14.79 -21.10 2.64
N VAL A 211 -15.31 -19.93 2.97
CA VAL A 211 -14.66 -18.65 2.70
C VAL A 211 -14.48 -17.92 4.01
N ARG A 212 -13.23 -17.58 4.35
CA ARG A 212 -12.87 -16.73 5.49
C ARG A 212 -12.50 -15.33 4.97
N PRO A 213 -13.42 -14.36 4.97
CA PRO A 213 -13.19 -13.08 4.32
C PRO A 213 -12.06 -12.26 4.94
N VAL A 214 -11.51 -11.36 4.13
CA VAL A 214 -10.59 -10.31 4.57
C VAL A 214 -11.10 -8.94 4.15
N VAL A 215 -10.62 -7.93 4.85
CA VAL A 215 -10.71 -6.53 4.46
C VAL A 215 -9.28 -6.00 4.43
N ASN A 216 -8.91 -5.40 3.31
CA ASN A 216 -7.70 -4.59 3.30
C ASN A 216 -8.05 -3.29 4.03
N THR A 217 -7.33 -2.95 5.11
CA THR A 217 -7.21 -1.52 5.40
C THR A 217 -6.63 -0.91 4.15
N GLU A 218 -7.30 0.06 3.52
CA GLU A 218 -6.80 0.69 2.30
C GLU A 218 -5.30 0.92 2.46
N GLN A 219 -4.49 0.14 1.71
CA GLN A 219 -3.09 0.44 1.56
C GLN A 219 -3.12 1.78 0.86
N THR A 220 -2.96 2.82 1.66
CA THR A 220 -2.82 4.15 1.13
C THR A 220 -1.54 4.10 0.33
N GLU A 221 -1.64 4.05 -1.01
CA GLU A 221 -0.45 4.08 -1.86
C GLU A 221 0.32 5.34 -1.49
N VAL A 222 1.49 5.14 -0.92
CA VAL A 222 2.39 6.22 -0.53
C VAL A 222 3.48 6.33 -1.58
N TYR A 223 3.74 7.55 -2.02
CA TYR A 223 4.73 7.87 -3.03
C TYR A 223 5.96 8.49 -2.36
N ALA A 224 7.14 8.19 -2.88
CA ALA A 224 8.40 8.66 -2.32
C ALA A 224 8.68 10.14 -2.65
N ILE A 225 9.31 10.84 -1.71
CA ILE A 225 9.81 12.21 -1.88
C ILE A 225 11.35 12.14 -1.92
N ASP A 226 11.92 12.29 -3.11
CA ASP A 226 13.36 12.38 -3.32
C ASP A 226 13.86 13.79 -2.96
N LEU A 227 14.52 13.89 -1.81
CA LEU A 227 15.11 15.11 -1.27
C LEU A 227 16.64 14.96 -1.21
N PRO A 228 17.39 15.77 -1.98
CA PRO A 228 18.85 15.80 -1.87
C PRO A 228 19.33 16.03 -0.44
N SER A 229 20.40 15.34 -0.04
CA SER A 229 20.96 15.47 1.32
C SER A 229 21.71 16.79 1.55
N GLU A 230 22.09 17.49 0.47
CA GLU A 230 22.83 18.75 0.51
C GLU A 230 22.33 19.70 -0.58
N PHE A 231 22.25 20.98 -0.24
CA PHE A 231 22.00 22.07 -1.18
C PHE A 231 23.13 23.09 -1.05
N GLU A 232 23.51 23.73 -2.16
CA GLU A 232 24.52 24.79 -2.12
C GLU A 232 23.86 26.08 -1.58
N HIS A 233 24.43 26.64 -0.50
CA HIS A 233 24.01 27.91 0.11
C HIS A 233 22.65 27.91 0.83
N GLY A 234 22.20 26.74 1.25
CA GLY A 234 21.05 26.59 2.13
C GLY A 234 20.73 25.14 2.42
N MET A 235 19.59 24.91 3.07
CA MET A 235 19.07 23.59 3.43
C MET A 235 17.56 23.54 3.16
N VAL A 236 17.07 22.37 2.77
CA VAL A 236 15.65 22.07 2.65
C VAL A 236 15.34 20.85 3.51
N TYR A 237 14.31 20.97 4.35
CA TYR A 237 13.78 19.88 5.16
C TYR A 237 12.39 19.51 4.66
N CYS A 238 12.08 18.22 4.69
CA CYS A 238 10.73 17.71 4.46
C CYS A 238 10.22 17.08 5.75
N ASP A 239 8.93 17.25 6.05
CA ASP A 239 8.29 16.66 7.22
C ASP A 239 8.12 15.14 7.10
N LYS A 240 8.11 14.61 5.87
CA LYS A 240 7.94 13.18 5.58
C LYS A 240 8.79 12.72 4.38
N GLN A 241 9.09 11.42 4.34
CA GLN A 241 9.82 10.79 3.24
C GLN A 241 8.91 10.13 2.20
N ASN A 242 7.67 9.81 2.60
CA ASN A 242 6.62 9.27 1.73
C ASN A 242 5.27 9.90 2.12
N ALA A 243 4.34 9.99 1.18
CA ALA A 243 3.01 10.56 1.40
C ALA A 243 1.96 9.95 0.47
N ALA A 244 0.71 9.87 0.93
CA ALA A 244 -0.43 9.41 0.14
C ALA A 244 -0.82 10.42 -0.94
N GLU A 245 -1.47 10.00 -2.04
CA GLU A 245 -2.10 10.96 -2.97
C GLU A 245 -3.05 11.92 -2.22
N GLY A 246 -2.88 13.22 -2.45
CA GLY A 246 -3.67 14.26 -1.80
C GLY A 246 -3.35 14.48 -0.32
N GLU A 247 -2.27 13.89 0.20
CA GLU A 247 -1.72 14.24 1.50
C GLU A 247 -0.80 15.45 1.38
N THR A 248 -1.00 16.44 2.27
CA THR A 248 -0.18 17.64 2.32
C THR A 248 1.24 17.32 2.81
N VAL A 249 2.25 17.71 2.04
CA VAL A 249 3.68 17.65 2.38
C VAL A 249 4.19 19.05 2.71
N THR A 250 5.03 19.19 3.73
CA THR A 250 5.60 20.49 4.16
C THR A 250 7.12 20.53 3.97
N LEU A 251 7.58 21.52 3.21
CA LEU A 251 8.99 21.85 3.01
C LEU A 251 9.38 23.07 3.84
N THR A 252 10.49 22.97 4.58
CA THR A 252 11.11 24.09 5.30
C THR A 252 12.45 24.43 4.65
N VAL A 253 12.60 25.66 4.20
CA VAL A 253 13.81 26.17 3.52
C VAL A 253 14.56 27.13 4.44
N VAL A 254 15.86 26.90 4.61
CA VAL A 254 16.76 27.76 5.40
C VAL A 254 17.92 28.16 4.52
N ALA A 255 18.00 29.43 4.13
CA ALA A 255 19.15 29.95 3.39
C ALA A 255 20.34 30.22 4.32
N ASP A 256 21.56 30.04 3.81
CA ASP A 256 22.78 30.41 4.54
C ASP A 256 22.90 31.93 4.69
N GLU A 257 23.73 32.39 5.64
CA GLU A 257 23.98 33.82 5.86
C GLU A 257 24.46 34.51 4.57
N GLY A 258 23.74 35.56 4.14
CA GLY A 258 24.03 36.30 2.92
C GLY A 258 23.39 35.76 1.65
N TYR A 259 22.54 34.72 1.74
CA TYR A 259 21.80 34.14 0.62
C TYR A 259 20.29 34.20 0.84
N GLU A 260 19.53 34.15 -0.25
CA GLU A 260 18.07 34.01 -0.26
C GLU A 260 17.65 32.94 -1.29
N LEU A 261 16.50 32.30 -1.07
CA LEU A 261 15.95 31.32 -2.00
C LEU A 261 15.69 32.00 -3.36
N GLU A 262 16.20 31.40 -4.44
CA GLU A 262 15.97 31.85 -5.80
C GLU A 262 14.87 31.03 -6.48
N THR A 263 15.00 29.70 -6.46
CA THR A 263 14.00 28.79 -7.00
C THR A 263 13.74 27.63 -6.06
N LEU A 264 12.48 27.19 -6.01
CA LEU A 264 12.05 25.92 -5.45
C LEU A 264 11.12 25.27 -6.46
N THR A 265 11.36 24.00 -6.76
CA THR A 265 10.54 23.22 -7.70
C THR A 265 10.32 21.82 -7.15
N VAL A 266 9.07 21.34 -7.26
CA VAL A 266 8.69 19.96 -7.03
C VAL A 266 8.21 19.40 -8.36
N THR A 267 8.77 18.27 -8.79
CA THR A 267 8.40 17.64 -10.07
C THR A 267 8.15 16.16 -9.87
N THR A 268 7.15 15.62 -10.56
CA THR A 268 6.95 14.17 -10.61
C THR A 268 8.15 13.49 -11.26
N ILE A 269 8.55 12.36 -10.68
CA ILE A 269 9.45 11.39 -11.30
C ILE A 269 8.52 10.42 -12.02
N ASP A 270 8.72 10.22 -13.32
CA ASP A 270 8.05 9.11 -13.99
C ASP A 270 8.67 7.80 -13.47
N ASP A 271 7.83 6.91 -12.96
CA ASP A 271 8.20 5.53 -12.73
C ASP A 271 8.83 5.01 -14.02
N ALA A 272 10.13 4.70 -13.99
CA ALA A 272 10.65 3.70 -14.90
C ALA A 272 9.86 2.44 -14.60
N ALA A 273 8.86 2.19 -15.46
CA ALA A 273 7.92 1.08 -15.47
C ALA A 273 8.30 -0.05 -14.52
N HIS A 274 7.40 -0.38 -13.59
CA HIS A 274 7.31 -1.75 -13.09
C HIS A 274 7.10 -2.68 -14.31
N GLY A 275 8.23 -3.16 -14.86
CA GLY A 275 8.32 -4.23 -15.83
C GLY A 275 7.59 -4.05 -17.18
N SER A 276 7.98 -3.09 -18.03
CA SER A 276 7.94 -3.33 -19.49
C SER A 276 8.69 -2.25 -20.28
N ALA A 277 9.56 -2.68 -21.18
CA ALA A 277 10.41 -1.83 -21.99
C ALA A 277 9.63 -1.21 -23.17
N VAL A 278 9.24 0.05 -23.08
CA VAL A 278 9.14 0.94 -24.26
C VAL A 278 9.53 2.36 -23.87
N ALA A 279 10.68 2.79 -24.40
CA ALA A 279 11.14 4.17 -24.35
C ALA A 279 10.26 5.06 -25.26
N LEU A 280 9.45 5.91 -24.65
CA LEU A 280 8.98 7.17 -25.24
C LEU A 280 9.03 8.24 -24.14
N LEU A 281 9.60 9.40 -24.47
CA LEU A 281 10.14 10.40 -23.55
C LEU A 281 9.15 10.84 -22.43
N PRO A 282 9.60 11.04 -21.17
CA PRO A 282 8.70 11.26 -20.04
C PRO A 282 8.25 12.74 -19.89
N ARG A 283 7.01 12.97 -19.46
CA ARG A 283 6.41 14.30 -19.21
C ARG A 283 6.66 14.69 -17.74
N ARG A 284 7.72 15.46 -17.47
CA ARG A 284 7.87 16.16 -16.18
C ARG A 284 6.73 17.18 -16.02
N ALA A 285 5.87 17.00 -15.02
CA ALA A 285 4.90 18.01 -14.61
C ALA A 285 5.41 18.73 -13.36
N ASN A 286 5.30 20.05 -13.35
CA ASN A 286 5.53 20.82 -12.13
C ASN A 286 4.36 20.57 -11.18
N VAL A 287 4.68 20.31 -9.91
CA VAL A 287 3.69 20.27 -8.83
C VAL A 287 3.57 21.68 -8.26
N ASP A 288 2.36 22.19 -8.22
CA ASP A 288 2.08 23.50 -7.61
C ASP A 288 2.28 23.41 -6.10
N PHE A 289 2.91 24.44 -5.53
CA PHE A 289 3.10 24.56 -4.09
C PHE A 289 2.67 25.94 -3.59
N THR A 290 2.28 26.00 -2.32
CA THR A 290 1.73 27.21 -1.69
C THR A 290 2.68 27.68 -0.58
N PRO A 291 3.06 28.97 -0.54
CA PRO A 291 3.75 29.54 0.63
C PRO A 291 2.83 29.51 1.86
N ALA A 292 3.29 28.87 2.93
CA ALA A 292 2.55 28.73 4.20
C ALA A 292 3.17 29.53 5.36
N GLY A 293 4.28 30.21 5.11
CA GLY A 293 5.01 31.02 6.09
C GLY A 293 6.38 31.44 5.56
N GLU A 294 7.14 32.19 6.35
CA GLU A 294 8.53 32.53 6.01
C GLU A 294 9.38 31.25 5.92
N GLY A 295 9.87 30.93 4.72
CA GLY A 295 10.62 29.70 4.46
C GLY A 295 9.79 28.41 4.47
N ILE A 296 8.46 28.47 4.53
CA ILE A 296 7.59 27.28 4.58
C ILE A 296 6.75 27.19 3.31
N TYR A 297 6.79 26.02 2.67
CA TYR A 297 6.06 25.71 1.44
C TYR A 297 5.33 24.38 1.59
N THR A 298 4.11 24.28 1.07
CA THR A 298 3.34 23.03 1.10
C THR A 298 2.87 22.64 -0.29
N PHE A 299 2.77 21.34 -0.56
CA PHE A 299 2.15 20.80 -1.77
C PHE A 299 1.30 19.58 -1.44
N GLU A 300 0.31 19.29 -2.28
CA GLU A 300 -0.45 18.05 -2.22
C GLU A 300 0.29 16.98 -3.00
N MET A 301 0.55 15.84 -2.37
CA MET A 301 1.30 14.77 -3.02
C MET A 301 0.51 14.22 -4.23
N PRO A 302 1.09 14.16 -5.43
CA PRO A 302 0.44 13.54 -6.58
C PRO A 302 0.45 12.01 -6.45
N ALA A 303 -0.32 11.32 -7.30
CA ALA A 303 -0.23 9.86 -7.48
C ALA A 303 1.06 9.40 -8.19
N ALA A 304 2.22 9.93 -7.79
CA ALA A 304 3.53 9.63 -8.35
C ALA A 304 4.64 10.08 -7.38
N PRO A 305 5.82 9.43 -7.38
CA PRO A 305 6.98 9.92 -6.65
C PRO A 305 7.41 11.31 -7.14
N VAL A 306 8.02 12.11 -6.27
CA VAL A 306 8.44 13.48 -6.60
C VAL A 306 9.91 13.73 -6.23
N THR A 307 10.57 14.64 -6.95
CA THR A 307 11.88 15.19 -6.57
C THR A 307 11.75 16.67 -6.21
N VAL A 308 12.45 17.07 -5.16
CA VAL A 308 12.57 18.47 -4.71
C VAL A 308 13.90 19.07 -5.16
N ILE A 309 13.86 20.22 -5.82
CA ILE A 309 15.05 20.97 -6.26
C ILE A 309 14.94 22.41 -5.75
N ALA A 310 16.03 22.93 -5.18
CA ALA A 310 16.12 24.33 -4.75
C ALA A 310 17.43 24.97 -5.20
N SER A 311 17.40 26.26 -5.53
CA SER A 311 18.59 27.09 -5.76
C SER A 311 18.54 28.36 -4.91
N PHE A 312 19.72 28.83 -4.49
CA PHE A 312 19.88 30.03 -3.67
C PHE A 312 20.76 31.04 -4.42
N LYS A 313 20.46 32.33 -4.25
CA LYS A 313 21.26 33.44 -4.80
C LYS A 313 21.72 34.36 -3.67
N VAL A 314 22.75 35.15 -3.93
CA VAL A 314 23.22 36.16 -2.97
C VAL A 314 22.09 37.15 -2.67
N ALA A 315 21.81 37.36 -1.38
CA ALA A 315 20.80 38.31 -0.93
C ALA A 315 21.17 39.72 -1.36
N ALA A 316 20.21 40.47 -1.90
CA ALA A 316 20.43 41.86 -2.26
C ALA A 316 20.68 42.67 -0.97
N ALA A 317 21.80 43.42 -0.92
CA ALA A 317 22.11 44.26 0.23
C ALA A 317 20.99 45.28 0.45
N THR A 318 20.24 45.14 1.55
CA THR A 318 19.11 46.02 1.89
C THR A 318 19.54 47.27 2.65
N GLY A 319 20.84 47.47 2.87
CA GLY A 319 21.39 48.70 3.42
C GLY A 319 22.91 48.68 3.55
N VAL A 320 23.50 49.87 3.68
CA VAL A 320 24.95 50.17 3.73
C VAL A 320 25.67 49.53 4.95
N ALA A 321 24.98 48.71 5.74
CA ALA A 321 25.51 48.13 6.98
C ALA A 321 26.32 46.84 6.77
N ASP A 322 26.06 46.07 5.70
CA ASP A 322 26.58 44.69 5.58
C ASP A 322 27.78 44.53 4.63
N VAL A 323 28.57 45.60 4.42
CA VAL A 323 29.86 45.44 3.72
C VAL A 323 30.87 44.80 4.68
N CYS A 324 30.93 43.47 4.65
CA CYS A 324 31.98 42.70 5.30
C CYS A 324 33.34 43.00 4.65
N VAL A 325 34.17 43.80 5.33
CA VAL A 325 35.56 44.03 4.91
C VAL A 325 36.38 42.80 5.30
N GLY A 326 36.79 42.01 4.31
CA GLY A 326 37.65 40.84 4.50
C GLY A 326 38.92 41.20 5.28
N LYS A 327 39.26 40.35 6.26
CA LYS A 327 40.51 40.47 7.02
C LYS A 327 41.71 40.35 6.09
N ALA A 328 42.49 41.43 6.07
CA ALA A 328 43.89 41.56 5.66
C ALA A 328 44.27 41.24 4.19
N GLY A 329 44.71 42.28 3.47
CA GLY A 329 45.87 42.13 2.58
C GLY A 329 45.67 42.22 1.06
N SER A 330 44.72 43.01 0.54
CA SER A 330 44.87 43.78 -0.71
C SER A 330 43.59 44.60 -0.94
N GLY A 331 43.68 45.91 -0.72
CA GLY A 331 42.50 46.78 -0.63
C GLY A 331 41.81 47.00 -1.98
N ILE A 332 40.80 46.19 -2.29
CA ILE A 332 39.82 46.49 -3.33
C ILE A 332 38.85 47.53 -2.75
N ARG A 333 38.72 48.68 -3.42
CA ARG A 333 37.87 49.80 -2.97
C ARG A 333 36.61 49.88 -3.83
N TYR A 334 35.48 50.14 -3.18
CA TYR A 334 34.16 50.27 -3.82
C TYR A 334 33.56 51.66 -3.52
N ASN A 335 32.79 52.21 -4.45
CA ASN A 335 32.08 53.48 -4.26
C ASN A 335 30.77 53.27 -3.48
N VAL A 336 30.07 54.37 -3.14
CA VAL A 336 28.79 54.33 -2.39
C VAL A 336 27.64 53.60 -3.09
N MET A 337 27.83 53.21 -4.36
CA MET A 337 26.90 52.42 -5.17
C MET A 337 27.39 50.97 -5.37
N GLY A 338 28.45 50.54 -4.66
CA GLY A 338 28.98 49.17 -4.70
C GLY A 338 29.84 48.84 -5.92
N GLN A 339 30.27 49.82 -6.72
CA GLN A 339 31.10 49.58 -7.90
C GLN A 339 32.59 49.66 -7.56
N ARG A 340 33.40 48.77 -8.15
CA ARG A 340 34.87 48.76 -7.98
C ARG A 340 35.48 50.03 -8.58
N VAL A 341 36.34 50.70 -7.82
CA VAL A 341 37.03 51.93 -8.26
C VAL A 341 38.54 51.77 -8.12
N ASP A 342 39.25 51.98 -9.22
CA ASP A 342 40.71 52.05 -9.26
C ASP A 342 41.14 53.54 -9.22
N GLY A 343 41.57 54.02 -8.05
CA GLY A 343 42.05 55.41 -7.86
C GLY A 343 41.61 56.08 -6.54
N SER A 344 42.07 57.31 -6.31
CA SER A 344 41.70 58.13 -5.15
C SER A 344 40.23 58.56 -5.22
N TYR A 345 39.46 58.19 -4.19
CA TYR A 345 38.01 58.44 -4.12
C TYR A 345 37.69 59.34 -2.92
N ARG A 346 36.83 60.34 -3.11
CA ARG A 346 36.27 61.15 -2.02
C ARG A 346 35.11 60.39 -1.38
N GLY A 347 35.33 59.86 -0.19
CA GLY A 347 34.34 59.07 0.52
C GLY A 347 34.75 58.71 1.94
N ILE A 348 33.89 57.93 2.60
CA ILE A 348 34.15 57.41 3.94
C ILE A 348 35.04 56.17 3.80
N VAL A 349 36.23 56.22 4.40
CA VAL A 349 37.19 55.12 4.44
C VAL A 349 37.13 54.49 5.83
N ILE A 350 37.13 53.16 5.90
CA ILE A 350 37.20 52.43 7.17
C ILE A 350 38.56 51.74 7.24
N GLU A 351 39.36 52.14 8.21
CA GLU A 351 40.71 51.60 8.45
C GLU A 351 40.76 51.14 9.92
N ASP A 352 41.20 49.91 10.16
CA ASP A 352 41.22 49.26 11.49
C ASP A 352 39.91 49.40 12.30
N GLY A 353 38.76 49.31 11.62
CA GLY A 353 37.44 49.38 12.24
C GLY A 353 36.99 50.79 12.66
N ARG A 354 37.72 51.84 12.27
CA ARG A 354 37.35 53.25 12.53
C ARG A 354 36.99 53.96 11.22
N LYS A 355 35.91 54.75 11.25
CA LYS A 355 35.42 55.53 10.10
C LYS A 355 36.15 56.87 9.99
N PHE A 356 36.69 57.16 8.81
CA PHE A 356 37.32 58.45 8.47
C PHE A 356 36.65 59.05 7.23
N VAL A 357 36.55 60.38 7.18
CA VAL A 357 36.19 61.09 5.94
C VAL A 357 37.48 61.43 5.22
N SER A 358 37.68 60.86 4.02
CA SER A 358 38.84 61.18 3.19
C SER A 358 38.51 62.38 2.30
N GLU A 359 39.10 63.54 2.62
CA GLU A 359 39.13 64.68 1.70
C GLU A 359 40.33 64.50 0.75
N GLY A 360 40.06 64.04 -0.46
CA GLY A 360 41.10 63.96 -1.50
C GLY A 360 41.66 65.35 -1.80
N ASN A 361 42.99 65.49 -1.72
CA ASN A 361 43.73 66.64 -2.26
C ASN A 361 43.61 66.64 -3.79
N GLN A 362 43.51 67.85 -4.35
CA GLN A 362 43.38 68.14 -5.80
C GLN A 362 44.44 67.47 -6.65
#